data_AF-A0A5C9BGM0-F1
#
_entry.id   AF-A0A5C9BGM0-F1
#
_cell.length_a   1.000
_cell.length_b   1.000
_cell.length_c   1.000
_cell.angle_alpha   90.00
_cell.angle_beta   90.00
_cell.angle_gamma   90.00
#
_symmetry.space_group_name_H-M   'P 1'
#
loop_
_entity.id
_entity.type
_entity.pdbx_description
1 polymer ?
#
loop_
_entity_poly.entity_id
_entity_poly.type
_entity_poly.pdbx_seq_one_letter_code
_entity_poly.pdbx_strand_id
1 'polypeptide(L)'
;MYVDHLIGQLLERLKQTGVLDRCLLIVTADHGISFRKALPKRWLMPGNEDDVLSVPLFVKSPFQTTGEISDRAVESVDLLPTIADVVGLKLQAPTDGWSVFETSHPERKHFTVSEGRRTQQFESQIFKVSETPNILQQRFGKGSDREAMFRIGPRPELVGQSVQSLEQSSEPRVEIETLRYGTEVVDSPNSERPCYFSGTIVSPTSADEPVVLAVAVNGTIHAVTQADQQFGSGSRWSAMVPEWAFHAGQNDVQIYSVRATDRRLVPCIVSDRPK
;
A
#
# COMPACT_ATOMS: atom_id res chain seq x y z
N MET A 1 3.90 -8.30 -1.42
CA MET A 1 4.20 -6.90 -1.09
C MET A 1 5.59 -6.65 -1.63
N TYR A 2 5.70 -5.97 -2.78
CA TYR A 2 6.96 -5.84 -3.51
C TYR A 2 8.08 -5.16 -2.69
N VAL A 3 7.78 -4.01 -2.07
CA VAL A 3 8.77 -3.26 -1.29
C VAL A 3 9.22 -4.03 -0.04
N ASP A 4 8.30 -4.70 0.66
CA ASP A 4 8.61 -5.56 1.81
C ASP A 4 9.55 -6.71 1.41
N HIS A 5 9.29 -7.34 0.26
CA HIS A 5 10.17 -8.36 -0.29
C HIS A 5 11.58 -7.82 -0.59
N LEU A 6 11.68 -6.65 -1.21
CA LEU A 6 12.97 -6.00 -1.49
C LEU A 6 13.72 -5.63 -0.20
N ILE A 7 13.02 -5.16 0.83
CA ILE A 7 13.62 -4.92 2.15
C ILE A 7 14.15 -6.23 2.72
N GLY A 8 13.38 -7.32 2.63
CA GLY A 8 13.83 -8.65 3.02
C GLY A 8 15.11 -9.10 2.30
N GLN A 9 15.17 -8.92 0.98
CA GLN A 9 16.36 -9.22 0.18
C GLN A 9 17.57 -8.36 0.60
N LEU A 10 17.37 -7.06 0.82
CA LEU A 10 18.41 -6.14 1.29
C LEU A 10 18.94 -6.59 2.65
N LEU A 11 18.06 -6.88 3.61
CA LEU A 11 18.44 -7.33 4.95
C LEU A 11 19.22 -8.65 4.89
N GLU A 12 18.78 -9.59 4.07
CA GLU A 12 19.47 -10.86 3.87
C GLU A 12 20.88 -10.65 3.30
N ARG A 13 21.02 -9.78 2.30
CA ARG A 13 22.33 -9.44 1.73
C ARG A 13 23.25 -8.76 2.74
N LEU A 14 22.72 -7.86 3.58
CA LEU A 14 23.48 -7.20 4.64
C LEU A 14 23.96 -8.19 5.71
N LYS A 15 23.17 -9.22 6.03
CA LYS A 15 23.58 -10.33 6.92
C LYS A 15 24.70 -11.16 6.31
N GLN A 16 24.53 -11.62 5.07
CA GLN A 16 25.50 -12.47 4.36
C GLN A 16 26.86 -11.79 4.19
N THR A 17 26.88 -10.47 4.10
CA THR A 17 28.11 -9.67 3.98
C THR A 17 28.71 -9.26 5.33
N GLY A 18 28.07 -9.61 6.45
CA GLY A 18 28.51 -9.22 7.79
C GLY A 18 28.43 -7.71 8.07
N VAL A 19 27.57 -6.99 7.33
CA VAL A 19 27.45 -5.52 7.42
C VAL A 19 26.26 -5.10 8.28
N LEU A 20 25.21 -5.92 8.38
CA LEU A 20 23.98 -5.56 9.07
C LEU A 20 24.22 -5.03 10.48
N ASP A 21 25.07 -5.70 11.26
CA ASP A 21 25.30 -5.31 12.66
C ASP A 21 25.98 -3.94 12.76
N ARG A 22 26.96 -3.66 11.89
CA ARG A 22 27.76 -2.42 11.92
C ARG A 22 27.16 -1.25 11.13
N CYS A 23 26.04 -1.43 10.42
CA CYS A 23 25.42 -0.35 9.65
C CYS A 23 24.35 0.40 10.45
N LEU A 24 24.25 1.70 10.18
CA LEU A 24 23.04 2.48 10.40
C LEU A 24 22.04 2.11 9.30
N LEU A 25 20.87 1.63 9.68
CA LEU A 25 19.77 1.35 8.75
C LEU A 25 18.58 2.23 9.12
N ILE A 26 18.14 3.04 8.16
CA ILE A 26 16.96 3.91 8.28
C ILE A 26 15.97 3.50 7.19
N VAL A 27 14.74 3.17 7.58
CA VAL A 27 13.63 2.91 6.66
C VAL A 27 12.52 3.91 6.95
N THR A 28 12.13 4.67 5.94
CA THR A 28 11.08 5.69 6.05
C THR A 28 10.30 5.85 4.75
N ALA A 29 9.26 6.68 4.75
CA ALA A 29 8.57 7.16 3.56
C ALA A 29 8.75 8.68 3.40
N ASP A 30 8.58 9.18 2.19
CA ASP A 30 8.62 10.62 1.88
C ASP A 30 7.35 11.35 2.34
N HIS A 31 6.20 10.69 2.24
CA HIS A 31 4.92 11.19 2.71
C HIS A 31 3.96 10.06 3.10
N GLY A 32 2.95 10.39 3.91
CA GLY A 32 1.84 9.51 4.23
C GLY A 32 0.81 9.41 3.12
N ILE A 33 -0.30 8.71 3.39
CA ILE A 33 -1.41 8.59 2.45
C ILE A 33 -2.73 8.50 3.22
N SER A 34 -3.70 9.33 2.84
CA SER A 34 -5.05 9.27 3.40
C SER A 34 -5.90 8.19 2.74
N PHE A 35 -6.56 7.43 3.63
CA PHE A 35 -7.52 6.40 3.29
C PHE A 35 -8.95 6.80 3.64
N ARG A 36 -9.15 8.03 4.16
CA ARG A 36 -10.45 8.60 4.51
C ARG A 36 -11.29 8.80 3.26
N LYS A 37 -12.59 8.49 3.36
CA LYS A 37 -13.53 8.71 2.25
C LYS A 37 -13.71 10.22 2.02
N ALA A 38 -13.90 10.61 0.76
CA ALA A 38 -14.14 12.00 0.34
C ALA A 38 -13.01 13.01 0.61
N LEU A 39 -11.85 12.56 1.10
CA LEU A 39 -10.65 13.39 1.23
C LEU A 39 -9.60 12.96 0.20
N PRO A 40 -8.77 13.91 -0.30
CA PRO A 40 -7.69 13.56 -1.21
C PRO A 40 -6.67 12.66 -0.52
N LYS A 41 -6.13 11.69 -1.26
CA LYS A 41 -5.19 10.70 -0.72
C LYS A 41 -3.82 11.27 -0.39
N ARG A 42 -3.35 12.26 -1.15
CA ARG A 42 -1.97 12.78 -1.05
C ARG A 42 -1.88 14.29 -0.83
N TRP A 43 -3.00 15.00 -0.91
CA TRP A 43 -3.02 16.44 -0.68
C TRP A 43 -3.40 16.70 0.76
N LEU A 44 -2.70 17.63 1.39
CA LEU A 44 -3.00 18.03 2.75
C LEU A 44 -4.28 18.87 2.77
N MET A 45 -5.26 18.44 3.57
CA MET A 45 -6.54 19.11 3.76
C MET A 45 -6.94 19.02 5.23
N PRO A 46 -7.75 19.96 5.73
CA PRO A 46 -8.36 19.82 7.05
C PRO A 46 -9.09 18.47 7.20
N GLY A 47 -8.67 17.66 8.16
CA GLY A 47 -9.20 16.33 8.46
C GLY A 47 -8.43 15.13 7.91
N ASN A 48 -7.31 15.31 7.21
CA ASN A 48 -6.40 14.21 6.80
C ASN A 48 -4.93 14.43 7.17
N GLU A 49 -4.64 15.41 8.00
CA GLU A 49 -3.28 15.83 8.34
C GLU A 49 -2.50 14.68 8.99
N ASP A 50 -3.14 13.97 9.91
CA ASP A 50 -2.54 12.82 10.59
C ASP A 50 -2.21 11.67 9.63
N ASP A 51 -3.03 11.44 8.60
CA ASP A 51 -2.78 10.42 7.58
C ASP A 51 -1.61 10.79 6.64
N VAL A 52 -1.53 12.05 6.22
CA VAL A 52 -0.62 12.51 5.16
C VAL A 52 0.76 12.87 5.72
N LEU A 53 0.82 13.31 6.97
CA LEU A 53 2.06 13.80 7.59
C LEU A 53 2.75 12.74 8.45
N SER A 54 2.06 11.65 8.79
CA SER A 54 2.68 10.52 9.50
C SER A 54 3.29 9.55 8.50
N VAL A 55 4.57 9.19 8.72
CA VAL A 55 5.30 8.19 7.95
C VAL A 55 5.92 7.15 8.88
N PRO A 56 6.08 5.89 8.44
CA PRO A 56 6.84 4.91 9.21
C PRO A 56 8.28 5.41 9.35
N LEU A 57 8.89 5.22 10.53
CA LEU A 57 10.31 5.45 10.72
C LEU A 57 10.90 4.30 11.56
N PHE A 58 11.79 3.54 10.95
CA PHE A 58 12.59 2.53 11.63
C PHE A 58 14.04 2.97 11.58
N VAL A 59 14.70 3.01 12.74
CA VAL A 59 16.12 3.33 12.87
C VAL A 59 16.80 2.21 13.65
N LYS A 60 17.80 1.60 13.04
CA LYS A 60 18.73 0.66 13.68
C LYS A 60 20.10 1.30 13.74
N SER A 61 20.60 1.57 14.94
CA SER A 61 21.97 2.05 15.14
C SER A 61 22.99 0.91 14.96
N PRO A 62 24.27 1.23 14.66
CA PRO A 62 25.35 0.24 14.67
C PRO A 62 25.41 -0.50 16.01
N PHE A 63 25.56 -1.83 15.94
CA PHE A 63 25.64 -2.77 17.05
C PHE A 63 24.41 -2.81 17.98
N GLN A 64 23.27 -2.24 17.58
CA GLN A 64 22.02 -2.36 18.32
C GLN A 64 21.55 -3.82 18.39
N THR A 65 21.34 -4.33 19.60
CA THR A 65 20.86 -5.70 19.86
C THR A 65 19.43 -5.77 20.39
N THR A 66 18.87 -4.63 20.80
CA THR A 66 17.52 -4.54 21.37
C THR A 66 16.70 -3.48 20.65
N GLY A 67 15.42 -3.77 20.41
CA GLY A 67 14.46 -2.79 19.88
C GLY A 67 13.83 -1.96 20.99
N GLU A 68 13.48 -0.72 20.67
CA GLU A 68 12.72 0.19 21.52
C GLU A 68 11.66 0.90 20.67
N ILE A 69 10.51 1.20 21.27
CA ILE A 69 9.48 2.06 20.68
C ILE A 69 9.63 3.44 21.31
N SER A 70 9.79 4.47 20.48
CA SER A 70 9.88 5.86 20.92
C SER A 70 8.69 6.66 20.40
N ASP A 71 7.89 7.20 21.32
CA ASP A 71 6.75 8.09 21.02
C ASP A 71 7.16 9.56 20.82
N ARG A 72 8.48 9.85 20.80
CA ARG A 72 9.00 11.21 20.54
C ARG A 72 8.59 11.67 19.14
N ALA A 73 8.16 12.92 19.03
CA ALA A 73 7.90 13.57 17.76
C ALA A 73 9.21 13.81 16.98
N VAL A 74 9.35 13.12 15.85
CA VAL A 74 10.50 13.20 14.94
C VAL A 74 10.04 13.70 13.57
N GLU A 75 10.86 14.52 12.92
CA GLU A 75 10.64 15.02 11.57
C GLU A 75 11.68 14.47 10.59
N SER A 76 11.39 14.46 9.30
CA SER A 76 12.35 14.03 8.27
C SER A 76 13.66 14.82 8.27
N VAL A 77 13.62 16.10 8.72
CA VAL A 77 14.81 16.96 8.88
C VAL A 77 15.76 16.48 9.98
N ASP A 78 15.31 15.60 10.89
CA ASP A 78 16.14 15.00 11.94
C ASP A 78 17.05 13.87 11.39
N LEU A 79 16.77 13.35 10.19
CA LEU A 79 17.52 12.22 9.62
C LEU A 79 18.96 12.59 9.24
N LEU A 80 19.18 13.78 8.67
CA LEU A 80 20.51 14.25 8.32
C LEU A 80 21.43 14.39 9.56
N PRO A 81 21.06 15.15 10.61
CA PRO A 81 21.87 15.24 11.82
C PRO A 81 22.01 13.90 12.54
N THR A 82 21.01 13.01 12.48
CA THR A 82 21.13 11.63 12.98
C THR A 82 22.24 10.86 12.27
N ILE A 83 22.28 10.90 10.94
CA ILE A 83 23.32 10.23 10.16
C ILE A 83 24.69 10.81 10.52
N ALA A 84 24.82 12.13 10.54
CA ALA A 84 26.07 12.82 10.84
C ALA A 84 26.61 12.46 12.24
N ASP A 85 25.74 12.43 13.24
CA ASP A 85 26.05 12.02 14.62
C ASP A 85 26.60 10.59 14.65
N VAL A 86 25.90 9.63 14.05
CA VAL A 86 26.31 8.22 14.02
C VAL A 86 27.65 8.00 13.31
N VAL A 87 27.94 8.77 12.26
CA VAL A 87 29.23 8.67 11.55
C VAL A 87 30.34 9.55 12.14
N GLY A 88 30.06 10.31 13.19
CA GLY A 88 31.03 11.20 13.85
C GLY A 88 31.40 12.43 13.02
N LEU A 89 30.53 12.87 12.11
CA LEU A 89 30.73 14.06 11.29
C LEU A 89 30.07 15.29 11.94
N LYS A 90 30.77 16.42 11.88
CA LYS A 90 30.20 17.73 12.22
C LYS A 90 29.59 18.36 10.98
N LEU A 91 28.30 18.68 11.05
CA LEU A 91 27.63 19.47 10.03
C LEU A 91 28.19 20.90 10.02
N GLN A 92 28.48 21.41 8.83
CA GLN A 92 29.08 22.75 8.67
C GLN A 92 28.05 23.87 8.72
N ALA A 93 26.79 23.56 8.40
CA ALA A 93 25.66 24.47 8.46
C ALA A 93 24.71 24.03 9.58
N PRO A 94 24.01 24.97 10.23
CA PRO A 94 22.93 24.63 11.15
C PRO A 94 21.83 23.88 10.38
N THR A 95 21.23 22.90 11.05
CA THR A 95 20.04 22.18 10.59
C THR A 95 18.85 22.52 11.47
N ASP A 96 17.65 22.45 10.88
CA ASP A 96 16.40 22.61 11.64
C ASP A 96 16.09 21.40 12.53
N GLY A 97 16.67 20.25 12.22
CA GLY A 97 16.53 19.01 12.98
C GLY A 97 17.70 18.71 13.92
N TRP A 98 17.50 17.69 14.75
CA TRP A 98 18.49 17.15 15.69
C TRP A 98 18.62 15.63 15.54
N SER A 99 19.72 15.06 16.02
CA SER A 99 19.87 13.59 16.04
C SER A 99 18.74 12.96 16.86
N VAL A 100 18.10 11.92 16.35
CA VAL A 100 17.04 11.19 17.09
C VAL A 100 17.58 10.50 18.35
N PHE A 101 18.88 10.24 18.40
CA PHE A 101 19.55 9.68 19.58
C PHE A 101 19.88 10.73 20.64
N GLU A 102 19.80 12.02 20.30
CA GLU A 102 20.01 13.09 21.27
C GLU A 102 18.74 13.35 22.07
N THR A 103 18.76 13.00 23.35
CA THR A 103 17.62 13.14 24.28
C THR A 103 17.66 14.43 25.10
N SER A 104 18.69 15.26 24.92
CA SER A 104 18.84 16.54 25.62
C SER A 104 17.86 17.61 25.13
N HIS A 105 17.39 17.49 23.89
CA HIS A 105 16.45 18.41 23.28
C HIS A 105 15.02 18.24 23.82
N PRO A 106 14.28 19.36 24.01
CA PRO A 106 12.89 19.29 24.44
C PRO A 106 12.03 18.55 23.42
N GLU A 107 10.95 17.91 23.88
CA GLU A 107 9.96 17.30 22.99
C GLU A 107 9.37 18.36 22.05
N ARG A 108 9.39 18.06 20.75
CA ARG A 108 8.89 18.96 19.73
C ARG A 108 7.37 19.04 19.82
N LYS A 109 6.85 20.20 20.22
CA LYS A 109 5.40 20.44 20.36
C LYS A 109 4.70 20.74 19.05
N HIS A 110 5.43 21.30 18.08
CA HIS A 110 4.90 21.69 16.78
C HIS A 110 5.87 21.32 15.67
N PHE A 111 5.34 21.06 14.49
CA PHE A 111 6.12 20.82 13.28
C PHE A 111 5.62 21.73 12.16
N THR A 112 6.48 21.94 11.16
CA THR A 112 6.23 22.91 10.08
C THR A 112 6.20 22.19 8.74
N VAL A 113 5.12 22.37 7.98
CA VAL A 113 4.96 21.78 6.66
C VAL A 113 4.97 22.89 5.62
N SER A 114 5.80 22.73 4.59
CA SER A 114 5.88 23.64 3.47
C SER A 114 5.39 22.98 2.18
N GLU A 115 4.31 23.50 1.60
CA GLU A 115 3.76 23.10 0.31
C GLU A 115 3.88 24.27 -0.68
N GLY A 116 4.92 24.24 -1.51
CA GLY A 116 5.24 25.33 -2.43
C GLY A 116 5.57 26.64 -1.69
N ARG A 117 4.70 27.64 -1.78
CA ARG A 117 4.86 28.93 -1.09
C ARG A 117 4.08 29.01 0.23
N ARG A 118 3.33 27.97 0.58
CA ARG A 118 2.53 27.91 1.80
C ARG A 118 3.32 27.20 2.87
N THR A 119 3.35 27.78 4.05
CA THR A 119 3.92 27.15 5.24
C THR A 119 2.82 27.13 6.30
N GLN A 120 2.60 25.96 6.89
CA GLN A 120 1.62 25.75 7.94
C GLN A 120 2.29 25.06 9.13
N GLN A 121 1.88 25.44 10.33
CA GLN A 121 2.35 24.85 11.57
C GLN A 121 1.24 23.98 12.17
N PHE A 122 1.63 22.83 12.72
CA PHE A 122 0.72 21.86 13.31
C PHE A 122 1.22 21.44 14.69
N GLU A 123 0.29 21.07 15.57
CA GLU A 123 0.62 20.49 16.86
C GLU A 123 0.99 19.01 16.69
N SER A 124 2.07 18.58 17.34
CA SER A 124 2.49 17.17 17.36
C SER A 124 1.44 16.24 17.99
N GLN A 125 0.56 16.77 18.84
CA GLN A 125 -0.46 16.00 19.54
C GLN A 125 -1.50 15.38 18.60
N ILE A 126 -1.64 15.88 17.35
CA ILE A 126 -2.55 15.30 16.35
C ILE A 126 -2.24 13.81 16.09
N PHE A 127 -0.98 13.39 16.21
CA PHE A 127 -0.59 11.99 16.00
C PHE A 127 -0.92 11.11 17.20
N LYS A 128 -0.98 11.67 18.42
CA LYS A 128 -1.32 10.93 19.65
C LYS A 128 -2.81 10.61 19.74
N VAL A 129 -3.66 11.43 19.14
CA VAL A 129 -5.13 11.25 19.09
C VAL A 129 -5.63 10.81 17.72
N SER A 130 -4.73 10.41 16.83
CA SER A 130 -5.04 10.03 15.46
C SER A 130 -5.91 8.77 15.39
N GLU A 131 -6.91 8.79 14.51
CA GLU A 131 -7.72 7.62 14.18
C GLU A 131 -7.08 6.75 13.09
N THR A 132 -6.02 7.25 12.43
CA THR A 132 -5.34 6.58 11.32
C THR A 132 -4.96 5.13 11.65
N PRO A 133 -4.36 4.79 12.82
CA PRO A 133 -4.03 3.40 13.14
C PRO A 133 -5.25 2.48 13.16
N ASN A 134 -6.39 2.97 13.66
CA ASN A 134 -7.65 2.20 13.68
C ASN A 134 -8.21 2.03 12.26
N ILE A 135 -8.17 3.08 11.44
CA ILE A 135 -8.60 3.02 10.03
C ILE A 135 -7.75 2.01 9.25
N LEU A 136 -6.42 2.05 9.43
CA LEU A 136 -5.49 1.13 8.80
C LEU A 136 -5.74 -0.31 9.28
N GLN A 137 -5.89 -0.54 10.58
CA GLN A 137 -6.16 -1.89 11.11
C GLN A 137 -7.52 -2.44 10.66
N GLN A 138 -8.55 -1.61 10.59
CA GLN A 138 -9.85 -2.01 10.05
C GLN A 138 -9.78 -2.37 8.56
N ARG A 139 -8.94 -1.66 7.80
CA ARG A 139 -8.81 -1.86 6.35
C ARG A 139 -7.89 -3.02 5.96
N PHE A 140 -6.75 -3.14 6.63
CA PHE A 140 -5.67 -4.06 6.25
C PHE A 140 -5.50 -5.22 7.26
N GLY A 141 -6.25 -5.21 8.36
CA GLY A 141 -6.16 -6.22 9.42
C GLY A 141 -5.00 -5.99 10.38
N LYS A 142 -4.81 -6.94 11.30
CA LYS A 142 -3.76 -6.90 12.34
C LYS A 142 -2.39 -7.43 11.86
N GLY A 143 -2.22 -7.67 10.56
CA GLY A 143 -1.02 -8.29 9.98
C GLY A 143 -0.85 -9.79 10.24
N SER A 144 -1.62 -10.39 11.16
CA SER A 144 -1.63 -11.84 11.41
C SER A 144 -2.38 -12.65 10.33
N ASP A 145 -3.30 -12.00 9.62
CA ASP A 145 -4.01 -12.56 8.47
C ASP A 145 -3.42 -11.92 7.19
N ARG A 146 -2.63 -12.71 6.45
CA ARG A 146 -1.96 -12.23 5.23
C ARG A 146 -2.95 -11.86 4.12
N GLU A 147 -4.13 -12.46 4.11
CA GLU A 147 -5.21 -12.16 3.14
C GLU A 147 -5.97 -10.88 3.51
N ALA A 148 -5.91 -10.44 4.78
CA ALA A 148 -6.61 -9.21 5.20
C ALA A 148 -6.15 -7.97 4.43
N MET A 149 -4.89 -7.93 3.99
CA MET A 149 -4.36 -6.87 3.14
C MET A 149 -4.98 -6.84 1.73
N PHE A 150 -5.62 -7.92 1.29
CA PHE A 150 -6.23 -8.06 -0.04
C PHE A 150 -7.77 -8.06 0.01
N ARG A 151 -8.36 -8.09 1.21
CA ARG A 151 -9.78 -7.84 1.48
C ARG A 151 -10.15 -6.35 1.38
N ILE A 152 -9.51 -5.63 0.46
CA ILE A 152 -9.77 -4.21 0.19
C ILE A 152 -10.79 -4.12 -0.92
N GLY A 153 -11.97 -3.57 -0.62
CA GLY A 153 -13.01 -3.34 -1.62
C GLY A 153 -14.38 -3.82 -1.17
N PRO A 154 -15.38 -3.80 -2.06
CA PRO A 154 -16.68 -4.40 -1.78
C PRO A 154 -16.54 -5.92 -1.64
N ARG A 155 -17.45 -6.54 -0.90
CA ARG A 155 -17.53 -8.01 -0.74
C ARG A 155 -16.22 -8.67 -0.27
N PRO A 156 -15.55 -8.17 0.79
CA PRO A 156 -14.29 -8.74 1.28
C PRO A 156 -14.41 -10.21 1.71
N GLU A 157 -15.62 -10.69 2.01
CA GLU A 157 -15.92 -12.08 2.34
C GLU A 157 -15.64 -13.07 1.20
N LEU A 158 -15.54 -12.61 -0.06
CA LEU A 158 -15.25 -13.47 -1.21
C LEU A 158 -13.76 -13.79 -1.36
N VAL A 159 -12.86 -12.95 -0.84
CA VAL A 159 -11.42 -13.17 -0.93
C VAL A 159 -11.03 -14.40 -0.11
N GLY A 160 -10.27 -15.30 -0.72
CA GLY A 160 -9.90 -16.61 -0.20
C GLY A 160 -10.90 -17.73 -0.54
N GLN A 161 -12.04 -17.42 -1.15
CA GLN A 161 -13.00 -18.46 -1.55
C GLN A 161 -12.63 -19.08 -2.89
N SER A 162 -12.93 -20.38 -3.02
CA SER A 162 -12.83 -21.08 -4.29
C SER A 162 -13.97 -20.66 -5.22
N VAL A 163 -13.64 -20.35 -6.47
CA VAL A 163 -14.62 -20.05 -7.53
C VAL A 163 -15.63 -21.20 -7.71
N GLN A 164 -15.21 -22.45 -7.49
CA GLN A 164 -16.08 -23.63 -7.63
C GLN A 164 -17.11 -23.76 -6.50
N SER A 165 -16.84 -23.16 -5.33
CA SER A 165 -17.78 -23.16 -4.20
C SER A 165 -18.85 -22.07 -4.31
N LEU A 166 -18.74 -21.18 -5.29
CA LEU A 166 -19.63 -20.04 -5.49
C LEU A 166 -20.59 -20.31 -6.64
N GLU A 167 -21.82 -19.80 -6.52
CA GLU A 167 -22.79 -19.85 -7.61
C GLU A 167 -22.31 -18.99 -8.79
N GLN A 168 -22.32 -19.58 -9.98
CA GLN A 168 -21.92 -18.92 -11.21
C GLN A 168 -23.12 -18.72 -12.13
N SER A 169 -23.11 -17.64 -12.89
CA SER A 169 -24.08 -17.37 -13.96
C SER A 169 -23.33 -17.07 -15.26
N SER A 170 -23.94 -17.39 -16.40
CA SER A 170 -23.36 -17.11 -17.71
C SER A 170 -23.65 -15.71 -18.22
N GLU A 171 -24.67 -15.02 -17.68
CA GLU A 171 -25.17 -13.73 -18.17
C GLU A 171 -25.76 -12.86 -17.02
N PRO A 172 -25.85 -11.53 -17.20
CA PRO A 172 -25.28 -10.74 -18.31
C PRO A 172 -23.76 -10.56 -18.15
N ARG A 173 -23.00 -10.82 -19.21
CA ARG A 173 -21.54 -10.64 -19.17
C ARG A 173 -21.16 -9.17 -19.23
N VAL A 174 -20.15 -8.81 -18.43
CA VAL A 174 -19.49 -7.50 -18.49
C VAL A 174 -18.28 -7.62 -19.40
N GLU A 175 -18.16 -6.68 -20.34
CA GLU A 175 -16.97 -6.57 -21.20
C GLU A 175 -15.97 -5.62 -20.59
N ILE A 176 -14.72 -6.05 -20.52
CA ILE A 176 -13.61 -5.28 -19.97
C ILE A 176 -12.42 -5.29 -20.93
N GLU A 177 -11.75 -4.15 -21.01
CA GLU A 177 -10.47 -3.99 -21.70
C GLU A 177 -9.35 -3.94 -20.67
N THR A 178 -8.31 -4.76 -20.82
CA THR A 178 -7.17 -4.81 -19.89
C THR A 178 -6.11 -3.78 -20.27
N LEU A 179 -5.62 -3.06 -19.27
CA LEU A 179 -4.41 -2.21 -19.35
C LEU A 179 -3.21 -2.90 -18.72
N ARG A 180 -3.45 -3.68 -17.65
CA ARG A 180 -2.43 -4.52 -17.01
C ARG A 180 -3.06 -5.87 -16.70
N TYR A 181 -2.49 -6.90 -17.29
CA TYR A 181 -2.92 -8.28 -17.16
C TYR A 181 -1.72 -9.18 -17.44
N GLY A 182 -1.57 -10.26 -16.69
CA GLY A 182 -0.45 -11.18 -16.83
C GLY A 182 -0.76 -12.52 -16.19
N THR A 183 -0.32 -13.59 -16.84
CA THR A 183 -0.61 -14.98 -16.46
C THR A 183 0.65 -15.83 -16.29
N GLU A 184 1.78 -15.39 -16.84
CA GLU A 184 3.05 -16.12 -16.79
C GLU A 184 3.98 -15.52 -15.73
N VAL A 185 4.63 -16.40 -14.96
CA VAL A 185 5.67 -16.03 -13.99
C VAL A 185 6.94 -16.81 -14.30
N VAL A 186 8.06 -16.10 -14.43
CA VAL A 186 9.36 -16.73 -14.68
C VAL A 186 9.82 -17.45 -13.40
N ASP A 187 10.33 -18.66 -13.55
CA ASP A 187 10.91 -19.43 -12.43
C ASP A 187 12.27 -18.85 -12.02
N SER A 188 12.24 -17.75 -11.27
CA SER A 188 13.43 -17.07 -10.78
C SER A 188 13.12 -16.38 -9.44
N PRO A 189 14.06 -16.41 -8.47
CA PRO A 189 13.91 -15.69 -7.19
C PRO A 189 13.66 -14.19 -7.35
N ASN A 190 14.05 -13.61 -8.50
CA ASN A 190 13.90 -12.19 -8.80
C ASN A 190 12.79 -11.90 -9.81
N SER A 191 11.95 -12.90 -10.16
CA SER A 191 10.85 -12.66 -11.08
C SER A 191 9.79 -11.77 -10.45
N GLU A 192 9.40 -10.73 -11.17
CA GLU A 192 8.17 -10.00 -10.86
C GLU A 192 6.96 -10.92 -11.05
N ARG A 193 5.92 -10.66 -10.25
CA ARG A 193 4.63 -11.36 -10.32
C ARG A 193 3.58 -10.35 -10.75
N PRO A 194 2.62 -10.70 -11.62
CA PRO A 194 1.62 -9.77 -12.15
C PRO A 194 0.54 -9.47 -11.10
N CYS A 195 0.93 -8.82 -10.01
CA CYS A 195 0.07 -8.60 -8.84
C CYS A 195 -0.89 -7.42 -9.00
N TYR A 196 -0.74 -6.62 -10.06
CA TYR A 196 -1.54 -5.42 -10.30
C TYR A 196 -2.31 -5.54 -11.61
N PHE A 197 -3.62 -5.74 -11.51
CA PHE A 197 -4.54 -5.80 -12.62
C PHE A 197 -5.26 -4.46 -12.75
N SER A 198 -5.45 -4.00 -13.99
CA SER A 198 -6.20 -2.79 -14.24
C SER A 198 -6.78 -2.78 -15.64
N GLY A 199 -7.86 -2.02 -15.82
CA GLY A 199 -8.55 -1.92 -17.10
C GLY A 199 -9.69 -0.91 -17.10
N THR A 200 -10.50 -0.99 -18.14
CA THR A 200 -11.71 -0.21 -18.36
C THR A 200 -12.91 -1.13 -18.56
N ILE A 201 -14.08 -0.71 -18.08
CA ILE A 201 -15.35 -1.35 -18.43
C ILE A 201 -15.79 -0.80 -19.79
N VAL A 202 -16.09 -1.69 -20.73
CA VAL A 202 -16.51 -1.35 -22.10
C VAL A 202 -18.03 -1.40 -22.24
N SER A 203 -18.68 -2.34 -21.55
CA SER A 203 -20.14 -2.47 -21.55
C SER A 203 -20.82 -1.25 -20.90
N PRO A 204 -22.04 -0.86 -21.35
CA PRO A 204 -22.77 0.26 -20.75
C PRO A 204 -22.97 0.05 -19.25
N THR A 205 -22.55 1.01 -18.43
CA THR A 205 -22.79 1.01 -16.98
C THR A 205 -23.74 2.16 -16.62
N SER A 206 -24.75 1.89 -15.80
CA SER A 206 -25.53 2.98 -15.18
C SER A 206 -24.71 3.63 -14.05
N ALA A 207 -25.00 4.89 -13.74
CA ALA A 207 -24.35 5.57 -12.62
C ALA A 207 -24.77 4.97 -11.26
N ASP A 208 -25.96 4.38 -11.21
CA ASP A 208 -26.57 3.87 -9.97
C ASP A 208 -26.11 2.44 -9.60
N GLU A 209 -25.47 1.70 -10.53
CA GLU A 209 -24.98 0.35 -10.29
C GLU A 209 -23.49 0.23 -10.67
N PRO A 210 -22.56 0.53 -9.74
CA PRO A 210 -21.15 0.38 -10.00
C PRO A 210 -20.79 -1.10 -10.20
N VAL A 211 -19.99 -1.38 -11.23
CA VAL A 211 -19.53 -2.74 -11.52
C VAL A 211 -18.52 -3.18 -10.46
N VAL A 212 -18.84 -4.26 -9.76
CA VAL A 212 -17.94 -4.96 -8.85
C VAL A 212 -17.27 -6.09 -9.60
N LEU A 213 -15.94 -6.16 -9.53
CA LEU A 213 -15.14 -7.19 -10.18
C LEU A 213 -14.38 -8.01 -9.14
N ALA A 214 -14.31 -9.32 -9.34
CA ALA A 214 -13.46 -10.24 -8.59
C ALA A 214 -12.36 -10.78 -9.51
N VAL A 215 -11.11 -10.79 -9.02
CA VAL A 215 -9.97 -11.40 -9.72
C VAL A 215 -9.67 -12.73 -9.03
N ALA A 216 -9.80 -13.81 -9.80
CA ALA A 216 -9.42 -15.15 -9.38
C ALA A 216 -8.11 -15.55 -10.03
N VAL A 217 -7.23 -16.16 -9.24
CA VAL A 217 -5.97 -16.76 -9.70
C VAL A 217 -5.97 -18.21 -9.23
N ASN A 218 -5.72 -19.14 -10.15
CA ASN A 218 -5.69 -20.58 -9.90
C ASN A 218 -6.94 -21.09 -9.15
N GLY A 219 -8.12 -20.61 -9.57
CA GLY A 219 -9.42 -20.99 -9.02
C GLY A 219 -9.81 -20.38 -7.67
N THR A 220 -8.99 -19.49 -7.10
CA THR A 220 -9.27 -18.79 -5.82
C THR A 220 -9.43 -17.31 -6.04
N ILE A 221 -10.47 -16.70 -5.47
CA ILE A 221 -10.64 -15.24 -5.49
C ILE A 221 -9.64 -14.61 -4.56
N HIS A 222 -8.84 -13.68 -5.07
CA HIS A 222 -7.80 -13.02 -4.29
C HIS A 222 -7.95 -11.50 -4.21
N ALA A 223 -8.84 -10.92 -5.03
CA ALA A 223 -9.13 -9.50 -4.97
C ALA A 223 -10.59 -9.26 -5.39
N VAL A 224 -11.22 -8.28 -4.75
CA VAL A 224 -12.52 -7.74 -5.20
C VAL A 224 -12.41 -6.22 -5.24
N THR A 225 -12.78 -5.62 -6.36
CA THR A 225 -12.68 -4.18 -6.59
C THR A 225 -13.98 -3.63 -7.15
N GLN A 226 -14.09 -2.30 -7.16
CA GLN A 226 -15.21 -1.58 -7.76
C GLN A 226 -14.68 -0.65 -8.84
N ALA A 227 -15.32 -0.64 -10.00
CA ALA A 227 -14.99 0.30 -11.06
C ALA A 227 -15.35 1.74 -10.61
N ASP A 228 -14.42 2.65 -10.79
CA ASP A 228 -14.57 4.07 -10.51
C ASP A 228 -15.06 4.81 -11.77
N GLN A 229 -16.07 5.67 -11.58
CA GLN A 229 -16.67 6.48 -12.63
C GLN A 229 -16.08 7.91 -12.69
N GLN A 230 -15.12 8.25 -11.84
CA GLN A 230 -14.65 9.64 -11.68
C GLN A 230 -13.83 10.23 -12.86
N PHE A 231 -13.47 9.47 -13.90
CA PHE A 231 -12.54 9.93 -14.94
C PHE A 231 -13.03 9.70 -16.39
N GLY A 232 -13.98 10.51 -16.86
CA GLY A 232 -14.29 10.61 -18.29
C GLY A 232 -14.90 9.35 -18.92
N SER A 233 -14.72 9.16 -20.24
CA SER A 233 -15.51 8.30 -21.14
C SER A 233 -15.42 6.77 -20.94
N GLY A 234 -15.20 6.29 -19.72
CA GLY A 234 -15.20 4.87 -19.37
C GLY A 234 -14.87 4.62 -17.90
N SER A 235 -15.58 3.71 -17.25
CA SER A 235 -15.34 3.31 -15.85
C SER A 235 -14.03 2.54 -15.74
N ARG A 236 -13.09 3.00 -14.91
CA ARG A 236 -11.78 2.34 -14.72
C ARG A 236 -11.79 1.44 -13.50
N TRP A 237 -11.06 0.34 -13.55
CA TRP A 237 -10.91 -0.55 -12.40
C TRP A 237 -9.46 -0.93 -12.20
N SER A 238 -9.11 -1.23 -10.95
CA SER A 238 -7.83 -1.86 -10.63
C SER A 238 -7.95 -2.74 -9.40
N ALA A 239 -7.15 -3.79 -9.36
CA ALA A 239 -7.12 -4.78 -8.29
C ALA A 239 -5.67 -5.19 -8.00
N MET A 240 -5.38 -5.40 -6.71
CA MET A 240 -4.12 -5.98 -6.27
C MET A 240 -4.37 -7.40 -5.78
N VAL A 241 -3.48 -8.32 -6.15
CA VAL A 241 -3.58 -9.76 -5.89
C VAL A 241 -2.28 -10.16 -5.20
N PRO A 242 -2.29 -11.09 -4.22
CA PRO A 242 -1.08 -11.43 -3.50
C PRO A 242 -0.09 -12.18 -4.38
N GLU A 243 1.20 -11.95 -4.13
CA GLU A 243 2.29 -12.64 -4.82
C GLU A 243 2.21 -14.16 -4.69
N TRP A 244 1.75 -14.66 -3.53
CA TRP A 244 1.61 -16.10 -3.27
C TRP A 244 0.43 -16.76 -3.99
N ALA A 245 -0.45 -15.99 -4.64
CA ALA A 245 -1.49 -16.55 -5.50
C ALA A 245 -0.90 -17.22 -6.76
N PHE A 246 0.34 -16.85 -7.12
CA PHE A 246 1.00 -17.32 -8.33
C PHE A 246 2.04 -18.41 -8.07
N HIS A 247 2.15 -19.34 -9.00
CA HIS A 247 3.26 -20.29 -9.11
C HIS A 247 4.10 -19.99 -10.37
N ALA A 248 5.28 -20.59 -10.45
CA ALA A 248 6.13 -20.51 -11.63
C ALA A 248 5.43 -21.12 -12.86
N GLY A 249 5.63 -20.51 -14.02
CA GLY A 249 4.98 -20.88 -15.28
C GLY A 249 3.62 -20.23 -15.48
N GLN A 250 2.73 -20.92 -16.19
CA GLN A 250 1.41 -20.43 -16.58
C GLN A 250 0.42 -20.53 -15.43
N ASN A 251 -0.27 -19.45 -15.11
CA ASN A 251 -1.33 -19.38 -14.10
C ASN A 251 -2.70 -19.14 -14.78
N ASP A 252 -3.76 -19.68 -14.22
CA ASP A 252 -5.14 -19.40 -14.64
C ASP A 252 -5.61 -18.11 -13.95
N VAL A 253 -5.86 -17.04 -14.73
CA VAL A 253 -6.33 -15.77 -14.21
C VAL A 253 -7.66 -15.42 -14.84
N GLN A 254 -8.69 -15.28 -14.01
CA GLN A 254 -10.05 -15.04 -14.46
C GLN A 254 -10.63 -13.82 -13.75
N ILE A 255 -11.38 -13.01 -14.51
CA ILE A 255 -12.06 -11.83 -13.98
C ILE A 255 -13.55 -12.07 -14.07
N TYR A 256 -14.23 -11.87 -12.94
CA TYR A 256 -15.67 -12.05 -12.80
C TYR A 256 -16.30 -10.71 -12.43
N SER A 257 -17.48 -10.40 -12.98
CA SER A 257 -18.36 -9.44 -12.35
C SER A 257 -19.12 -10.12 -11.21
N VAL A 258 -19.33 -9.38 -10.12
CA VAL A 258 -20.04 -9.85 -8.93
C VAL A 258 -21.40 -9.20 -8.88
N ARG A 259 -22.46 -9.99 -9.00
CA ARG A 259 -23.82 -9.45 -9.00
C ARG A 259 -24.19 -8.88 -7.63
N ALA A 260 -24.67 -7.64 -7.62
CA ALA A 260 -24.95 -6.90 -6.39
C ALA A 260 -26.00 -7.59 -5.48
N THR A 261 -27.00 -8.25 -6.09
CA THR A 261 -28.17 -8.81 -5.41
C THR A 261 -27.90 -10.14 -4.69
N ASP A 262 -27.10 -11.03 -5.27
CA ASP A 262 -26.95 -12.41 -4.76
C ASP A 262 -25.52 -12.94 -4.76
N ARG A 263 -24.52 -12.10 -5.10
CA ARG A 263 -23.09 -12.43 -5.09
C ARG A 263 -22.68 -13.49 -6.11
N ARG A 264 -23.53 -13.80 -7.10
CA ARG A 264 -23.15 -14.70 -8.19
C ARG A 264 -21.99 -14.11 -9.00
N LEU A 265 -21.07 -15.00 -9.37
CA LEU A 265 -19.97 -14.67 -10.26
C LEU A 265 -20.43 -14.82 -11.71
N VAL A 266 -20.16 -13.81 -12.53
CA VAL A 266 -20.36 -13.88 -13.98
C VAL A 266 -19.01 -13.65 -14.67
N PRO A 267 -18.49 -14.60 -15.47
CA PRO A 267 -17.23 -14.40 -16.18
C PRO A 267 -17.28 -13.15 -17.07
N CYS A 268 -16.27 -12.29 -16.96
CA CYS A 268 -16.13 -11.15 -17.85
C CYS A 268 -15.65 -11.59 -19.24
N ILE A 269 -16.03 -10.83 -20.26
CA ILE A 269 -15.41 -10.90 -21.58
C ILE A 269 -14.18 -10.01 -21.52
N VAL A 270 -12.99 -10.62 -21.62
CA VAL A 270 -11.71 -9.92 -21.51
C VAL A 270 -11.15 -9.68 -22.91
N SER A 271 -10.93 -8.42 -23.26
CA SER A 271 -10.21 -8.01 -24.46
C SER A 271 -8.92 -7.30 -24.07
N ASP A 272 -7.83 -7.61 -24.78
CA ASP A 272 -6.57 -6.89 -24.60
C ASP A 272 -6.59 -5.59 -25.40
N ARG A 273 -6.24 -4.49 -24.73
CA ARG A 273 -6.01 -3.22 -25.43
C ARG A 273 -4.86 -3.40 -26.42
N PRO A 274 -5.01 -3.06 -27.71
CA PRO A 274 -3.89 -3.09 -28.64
C PRO A 274 -2.78 -2.17 -28.11
N LYS A 275 -1.55 -2.72 -28.07
CA LYS A 275 -0.34 -2.01 -27.63
C LYS A 275 -0.04 -0.78 -28.47
#